data_AF-A0A1A9LFZ3-F1
#
_entry.id   AF-A0A1A9LFZ3-F1
#
_cell.length_a   1.000
_cell.length_b   1.000
_cell.length_c   1.000
_cell.angle_alpha   90.00
_cell.angle_beta   90.00
_cell.angle_gamma   90.00
#
_symmetry.space_group_name_H-M   'P 1'
#
loop_
_entity.id
_entity.type
_entity.pdbx_description
1 polymer ?
#
loop_
_entity_poly.entity_id
_entity_poly.type
_entity_poly.pdbx_seq_one_letter_code
_entity_poly.pdbx_strand_id
1 'polypeptide(L)' 'MFSWFKKKSKVEKLKERYTLLMKKSYDTALKDVEKSEKVHHQADKLFQEIKYLTFQQGDK' A
#
# COMPACT_ATOMS: atom_id res chain seq x y z
N MET A 1 13.23 -8.37 28.98
CA MET A 1 12.08 -8.61 28.08
C MET A 1 11.99 -7.44 27.09
N PHE A 2 12.96 -7.33 26.17
CA PHE A 2 13.18 -6.14 25.32
C PHE A 2 13.18 -6.51 23.84
N SER A 3 12.01 -6.76 23.27
CA SER A 3 11.93 -7.04 21.83
C SER A 3 10.64 -6.52 21.23
N TRP A 4 10.35 -5.22 21.36
CA TRP A 4 9.12 -4.64 20.78
C TRP A 4 9.34 -3.38 19.94
N PHE A 5 10.45 -3.32 19.20
CA PHE A 5 10.53 -2.45 18.02
C PHE A 5 11.13 -3.25 16.87
N LYS A 6 10.41 -4.28 16.40
CA LYS A 6 10.71 -4.85 15.09
C LYS A 6 10.54 -3.72 14.06
N LYS A 7 11.64 -3.32 13.44
CA LYS A 7 11.61 -2.37 12.31
C LYS A 7 10.67 -2.95 11.26
N LYS A 8 9.64 -2.20 10.88
CA LYS A 8 8.71 -2.60 9.82
C LYS A 8 9.50 -2.98 8.57
N SER A 9 9.21 -4.16 8.05
CA SER A 9 9.75 -4.64 6.78
C SER A 9 9.34 -3.69 5.65
N LYS A 10 10.09 -3.74 4.55
CA LYS A 10 9.78 -2.93 3.35
C LYS A 10 8.35 -3.19 2.87
N VAL A 11 7.90 -4.45 2.92
CA VAL A 11 6.54 -4.86 2.53
C VAL A 11 5.48 -4.26 3.46
N GLU A 12 5.70 -4.27 4.78
CA GLU A 12 4.76 -3.65 5.72
C GLU A 12 4.61 -2.14 5.49
N LYS A 13 5.72 -1.43 5.23
CA LYS A 13 5.68 0.01 4.90
C LYS A 13 4.90 0.27 3.60
N LEU A 14 5.05 -0.60 2.61
CA LEU A 14 4.30 -0.49 1.34
C LEU A 14 2.81 -0.76 1.55
N LYS A 15 2.45 -1.77 2.35
CA LYS A 15 1.06 -2.07 2.72
C LYS A 15 0.39 -0.89 3.43
N GLU A 16 1.08 -0.25 4.38
CA GLU A 16 0.56 0.94 5.06
C GLU A 16 0.29 2.09 4.09
N ARG A 17 1.23 2.36 3.18
CA ARG A 17 1.06 3.39 2.15
C ARG A 17 -0.11 3.07 1.22
N TYR A 18 -0.25 1.81 0.81
CA TYR A 18 -1.38 1.34 0.01
C TYR A 18 -2.72 1.61 0.72
N THR A 19 -2.84 1.22 2.00
CA THR A 19 -4.07 1.44 2.78
C THR A 19 -4.40 2.93 2.92
N LEU A 20 -3.39 3.77 3.16
CA LEU A 20 -3.60 5.22 3.26
C LEU A 20 -4.09 5.82 1.93
N LEU A 21 -3.53 5.37 0.81
CA LEU A 21 -3.96 5.83 -0.52
C LEU A 21 -5.37 5.34 -0.86
N MET A 22 -5.69 4.08 -0.58
CA MET A 22 -7.05 3.56 -0.81
C MET A 22 -8.10 4.27 0.06
N LYS A 23 -7.77 4.57 1.31
CA LYS A 23 -8.67 5.38 2.15
C LYS A 23 -8.88 6.76 1.55
N LYS A 24 -7.79 7.39 1.10
CA LYS A 24 -7.84 8.72 0.48
C LYS A 24 -8.61 8.72 -0.84
N SER A 25 -8.48 7.70 -1.68
CA SER A 25 -9.27 7.60 -2.91
C SER A 25 -10.76 7.49 -2.57
N TYR A 26 -11.13 6.63 -1.61
CA TYR A 26 -12.51 6.48 -1.18
C TYR A 26 -13.12 7.79 -0.64
N ASP A 27 -12.38 8.49 0.23
CA ASP A 27 -12.81 9.78 0.78
C ASP A 27 -12.95 10.87 -0.30
N THR A 28 -12.16 10.76 -1.37
CA THR A 28 -12.16 11.71 -2.49
C THR A 28 -13.20 11.35 -3.57
N ALA A 29 -13.59 10.08 -3.69
CA ALA A 29 -14.48 9.57 -4.74
C ALA A 29 -15.84 10.28 -4.79
N LEU A 30 -16.36 10.68 -3.63
CA LEU A 30 -17.64 11.39 -3.53
C LEU A 30 -17.56 12.86 -3.96
N LYS A 31 -16.35 13.44 -4.00
CA LYS A 31 -16.13 14.86 -4.28
C LYS A 31 -15.51 15.10 -5.65
N ASP A 32 -14.59 14.23 -6.05
CA ASP A 32 -13.78 14.36 -7.25
C ASP A 32 -13.37 12.96 -7.72
N VAL A 33 -14.11 12.45 -8.70
CA VAL A 33 -13.90 11.11 -9.26
C VAL A 33 -12.54 11.01 -9.94
N GLU A 34 -12.15 12.01 -10.73
CA GLU A 34 -10.89 12.00 -11.47
C GLU A 34 -9.67 11.95 -10.51
N LYS A 35 -9.75 12.70 -9.41
CA LYS A 35 -8.71 12.70 -8.38
C LYS A 35 -8.71 11.41 -7.57
N SER A 36 -9.88 10.86 -7.26
CA SER A 36 -9.99 9.53 -6.64
C SER A 36 -9.31 8.47 -7.50
N GLU A 37 -9.56 8.49 -8.80
CA GLU A 37 -9.05 7.50 -9.75
C GLU A 37 -7.53 7.60 -9.91
N LYS A 38 -6.99 8.83 -9.92
CA LYS A 38 -5.53 9.06 -9.86
C LYS A 38 -4.91 8.47 -8.59
N VAL A 39 -5.54 8.66 -7.43
CA VAL A 39 -5.06 8.12 -6.15
C VAL A 39 -5.19 6.58 -6.12
N HIS A 40 -6.28 6.04 -6.66
CA HIS A 40 -6.50 4.60 -6.79
C HIS A 40 -5.43 3.97 -7.69
N HIS A 41 -5.13 4.57 -8.83
CA HIS A 41 -4.07 4.08 -9.72
C HIS A 41 -2.68 4.09 -9.02
N GLN A 42 -2.41 5.08 -8.17
CA GLN A 42 -1.18 5.08 -7.36
C GLN A 42 -1.17 3.92 -6.35
N ALA A 43 -2.31 3.63 -5.72
CA ALA A 43 -2.45 2.47 -4.84
C ALA A 43 -2.24 1.16 -5.61
N ASP A 44 -2.78 1.01 -6.82
CA ASP A 44 -2.60 -0.19 -7.63
C ASP A 44 -1.13 -0.46 -7.99
N LYS A 45 -0.35 0.59 -8.28
CA LYS A 45 1.10 0.45 -8.51
C LYS A 45 1.82 -0.10 -7.28
N LEU A 46 1.48 0.37 -6.09
CA LEU A 46 2.02 -0.14 -4.83
C LEU A 46 1.59 -1.58 -4.57
N PHE A 47 0.35 -1.94 -4.92
CA PHE A 47 -0.13 -3.31 -4.81
C PHE A 47 0.66 -4.27 -5.69
N GLN A 48 0.97 -3.88 -6.93
CA GLN A 48 1.83 -4.68 -7.81
C GLN A 48 3.23 -4.83 -7.25
N GLU A 49 3.82 -3.77 -6.66
CA GLU A 49 5.13 -3.86 -6.01
C GLU A 49 5.10 -4.79 -4.78
N ILE A 50 4.05 -4.72 -3.96
CA ILE A 50 3.84 -5.63 -2.82
C ILE A 50 3.73 -7.07 -3.32
N LYS A 51 2.94 -7.30 -4.38
CA LYS A 51 2.74 -8.63 -4.97
C LYS A 51 4.04 -9.19 -5.50
N TYR A 52 4.82 -8.40 -6.23
CA TYR A 52 6.14 -8.79 -6.73
C TYR A 52 7.08 -9.16 -5.59
N LEU A 53 7.19 -8.32 -4.56
CA LEU A 53 8.06 -8.57 -3.41
C LEU A 53 7.62 -9.79 -2.58
N THR A 54 6.31 -10.04 -2.51
CA THR A 54 5.76 -11.19 -1.79
C THR A 54 6.01 -12.49 -2.57
N PHE A 55 5.79 -12.48 -3.89
CA PHE A 55 6.11 -13.62 -4.76
C PHE A 55 7.60 -13.96 -4.74
N GLN A 56 8.48 -12.95 -4.91
CA GLN A 56 9.93 -13.15 -4.86
C GLN A 56 10.45 -13.66 -3.50
N GLN A 57 9.70 -13.46 -2.42
CA GLN A 57 10.04 -14.00 -1.10
C GLN A 57 9.49 -15.41 -0.86
N GLY A 58 8.50 -15.85 -1.65
CA GLY A 58 7.91 -17.19 -1.55
C GLY A 58 8.64 -18.27 -2.36
N ASP A 59 9.47 -17.88 -3.34
CA ASP A 59 10.28 -18.78 -4.17
C ASP A 59 11.70 -19.05 -3.61
N LYS A 60 11.92 -18.86 -2.30
CA LYS A 60 13.18 -19.20 -1.60
C LYS A 60 12.94 -20.22 -0.50
#